data_AF-A0A0H4C658-F1
#
_entry.id   AF-A0A0H4C658-F1
#
_cell.length_a   1.000
_cell.length_b   1.000
_cell.length_c   1.000
_cell.angle_alpha   90.00
_cell.angle_beta   90.00
_cell.angle_gamma   90.00
#
_symmetry.space_group_name_H-M   'P 1'
#
loop_
_entity.id
_entity.type
_entity.pdbx_description
1 polymer ?
#
loop_
_entity_poly.entity_id
_entity_poly.type
_entity_poly.pdbx_seq_one_letter_code
_entity_poly.pdbx_strand_id
1 'polypeptide(L)'
;MTALVPETEPATAPAAARSASRTTLAAVGALARFEARRLLLRVPVLLALAGYAAWIGWRTLQPWDDYPALQDADRATQGGPLLVGLAALLCANHAVLRSRRRDTERHLAVLVLPQGHRTAAHALSVVPLALLSAAGVAVQFTWEALKPGAVGRGSVAELLVGPLTVLLFGATGVLLARLAPSAVAAPLLVVLFFLMFVGAAFPFSGQETGAAWFAPVVGGPGTHPLPSALLGRPAGWHALYLAGLALTAALLAVLVSGTRTRTVRAGLAAALTLTVLGGVVQTGGVPQVTTAARLRASLTPEKDQTCVRQGTTAYCAFPEWTPRIGDWARVVRRVQSLAGGPAHGQRLLVRQRVEARYGLYDDAALRPSTTPHQVTVGTSWGGNRVPEFSTAVAAVLVAGDEKTAGELCDGRMVTVMWLSLAWQSDPESQLRHVRVDDSVTGPAVVLSRTEPLTMTAGQTEVVRALLHQPFYGVAARVKAHWSELTSPRISTARAAELLGVRADAGADRCE
;
A
#
# COMPACT_ATOMS: atom_id res chain seq x y z
N MET A 1 -64.56 34.94 48.30
CA MET A 1 -63.14 35.01 48.73
C MET A 1 -62.45 33.78 48.20
N THR A 2 -61.71 33.93 47.12
CA THR A 2 -61.01 32.86 46.40
C THR A 2 -59.54 32.97 46.76
N ALA A 3 -58.96 31.98 47.42
CA ALA A 3 -57.56 31.97 47.79
C ALA A 3 -56.73 31.31 46.68
N LEU A 4 -55.79 32.08 46.12
CA LEU A 4 -54.80 31.66 45.13
C LEU A 4 -53.77 30.72 45.78
N VAL A 5 -53.51 29.58 45.12
CA VAL A 5 -52.39 28.68 45.39
C VAL A 5 -51.19 29.17 44.57
N PRO A 6 -49.98 29.34 45.15
CA PRO A 6 -48.81 29.72 44.37
C PRO A 6 -48.20 28.49 43.67
N GLU A 7 -47.88 28.72 42.40
CA GLU A 7 -47.21 27.84 41.45
C GLU A 7 -45.74 27.64 41.86
N THR A 8 -45.31 26.38 42.03
CA THR A 8 -43.92 26.04 42.36
C THR A 8 -43.05 26.01 41.09
N GLU A 9 -42.15 26.99 40.98
CA GLU A 9 -41.07 27.00 39.98
C GLU A 9 -40.17 25.77 40.06
N PRO A 10 -39.69 25.21 38.93
CA PRO A 10 -38.77 24.08 38.92
C PRO A 10 -37.38 24.48 39.42
N ALA A 11 -36.99 23.95 40.58
CA ALA A 11 -35.71 24.19 41.21
C ALA A 11 -34.52 23.83 40.29
N THR A 12 -33.76 24.85 39.87
CA THR A 12 -32.46 24.74 39.22
C THR A 12 -31.50 23.89 40.08
N ALA A 13 -30.94 22.81 39.53
CA ALA A 13 -30.04 21.92 40.26
C ALA A 13 -28.85 22.68 40.91
N PRO A 14 -28.52 22.45 42.20
CA PRO A 14 -27.62 23.29 42.97
C PRO A 14 -26.16 23.27 42.48
N ALA A 15 -25.47 24.41 42.62
CA ALA A 15 -24.10 24.63 42.17
C ALA A 15 -23.06 23.63 42.74
N ALA A 16 -23.33 23.06 43.93
CA ALA A 16 -22.49 22.07 44.59
C ALA A 16 -22.40 20.71 43.86
N ALA A 17 -23.47 20.28 43.19
CA ALA A 17 -23.45 19.06 42.38
C ALA A 17 -22.60 19.24 41.11
N ARG A 18 -22.58 20.46 40.55
CA ARG A 18 -21.76 20.80 39.38
C ARG A 18 -20.28 20.93 39.74
N SER A 19 -19.93 21.45 40.91
CA SER A 19 -18.54 21.53 41.36
C SER A 19 -17.96 20.15 41.68
N ALA A 20 -18.72 19.26 42.34
CA ALA A 20 -18.30 17.88 42.62
C ALA A 20 -18.12 17.03 41.35
N SER A 21 -18.96 17.24 40.32
CA SER A 21 -18.80 16.61 39.01
C SER A 21 -17.54 17.08 38.27
N ARG A 22 -17.25 18.39 38.31
CA ARG A 22 -16.05 18.97 37.69
C ARG A 22 -14.75 18.50 38.37
N THR A 23 -14.73 18.40 39.70
CA THR A 23 -13.57 17.86 40.44
C THR A 23 -13.32 16.39 40.13
N THR A 24 -14.38 15.60 39.95
CA THR A 24 -14.29 14.18 39.57
C THR A 24 -13.71 13.99 38.17
N LEU A 25 -14.18 14.76 37.17
CA LEU A 25 -13.64 14.72 35.81
C LEU A 25 -12.18 15.18 35.75
N ALA A 26 -11.84 16.24 36.49
CA ALA A 26 -10.46 16.71 36.60
C ALA A 26 -9.54 15.64 37.20
N ALA A 27 -10.00 14.90 38.21
CA ALA A 27 -9.26 13.82 38.84
C ALA A 27 -9.06 12.61 37.89
N VAL A 28 -10.08 12.24 37.11
CA VAL A 28 -9.95 11.24 36.03
C VAL A 28 -8.92 11.68 35.00
N GLY A 29 -8.99 12.94 34.54
CA GLY A 29 -8.05 13.48 33.56
C GLY A 29 -6.61 13.54 34.09
N ALA A 30 -6.42 13.89 35.35
CA ALA A 30 -5.11 13.90 36.00
C ALA A 30 -4.51 12.48 36.08
N LEU A 31 -5.31 11.49 36.49
CA LEU A 31 -4.89 10.09 36.52
C LEU A 31 -4.60 9.55 35.12
N ALA A 32 -5.44 9.89 34.13
CA ALA A 32 -5.23 9.49 32.73
C ALA A 32 -3.91 10.03 32.19
N ARG A 33 -3.59 11.30 32.47
CA ARG A 33 -2.31 11.92 32.08
C ARG A 33 -1.11 11.25 32.77
N PHE A 34 -1.23 10.95 34.06
CA PHE A 34 -0.19 10.25 34.81
C PHE A 34 0.06 8.85 34.24
N GLU A 35 -0.99 8.07 34.00
CA GLU A 35 -0.87 6.72 33.44
C GLU A 35 -0.41 6.77 31.98
N ALA A 36 -0.80 7.77 31.19
CA ALA A 36 -0.33 7.94 29.83
C ALA A 36 1.18 8.19 29.80
N ARG A 37 1.69 9.11 30.62
CA ARG A 37 3.14 9.35 30.75
C ARG A 37 3.86 8.06 31.14
N ARG A 38 3.30 7.30 32.08
CA ARG A 38 3.91 6.04 32.52
C ARG A 38 3.87 4.97 31.43
N LEU A 39 2.79 4.88 30.66
CA LEU A 39 2.62 3.98 29.52
C LEU A 39 3.67 4.26 28.44
N LEU A 40 3.82 5.53 28.05
CA LEU A 40 4.80 5.97 27.04
C LEU A 40 6.25 5.66 27.43
N LEU A 41 6.55 5.63 28.73
CA LEU A 41 7.89 5.35 29.24
C LEU A 41 8.12 3.85 29.55
N ARG A 42 7.18 2.97 29.23
CA ARG A 42 7.38 1.52 29.40
C ARG A 42 8.30 0.98 28.32
N VAL A 43 9.26 0.15 28.72
CA VAL A 43 10.23 -0.50 27.81
C VAL A 43 9.55 -1.15 26.59
N PRO A 44 8.47 -1.97 26.72
CA PRO A 44 7.80 -2.52 25.53
C PRO A 44 7.24 -1.46 24.57
N VAL A 45 6.70 -0.35 25.08
CA VAL A 45 6.17 0.74 24.25
C VAL A 45 7.31 1.50 23.57
N LEU A 46 8.38 1.79 24.31
CA LEU A 46 9.56 2.45 23.75
C LEU A 46 10.21 1.60 22.65
N LEU A 47 10.35 0.28 22.86
CA LEU A 47 10.88 -0.64 21.85
C LEU A 47 9.96 -0.73 20.63
N ALA A 48 8.64 -0.79 20.82
CA ALA A 48 7.69 -0.81 19.71
C ALA A 48 7.71 0.49 18.89
N LEU A 49 7.78 1.64 19.56
CA LEU A 49 7.90 2.95 18.89
C LEU A 49 9.25 3.10 18.17
N ALA A 50 10.34 2.67 18.79
CA ALA A 50 11.66 2.68 18.17
C ALA A 50 11.72 1.74 16.95
N GLY A 51 11.15 0.53 17.08
CA GLY A 51 11.03 -0.40 15.97
C GLY A 51 10.16 0.14 14.83
N TYR A 52 9.05 0.81 15.15
CA TYR A 52 8.21 1.46 14.14
C TYR A 52 8.94 2.63 13.45
N ALA A 53 9.64 3.48 14.21
CA ALA A 53 10.43 4.58 13.64
C ALA A 53 11.59 4.06 12.78
N ALA A 54 12.28 3.01 13.23
CA ALA A 54 13.33 2.35 12.46
C ALA A 54 12.78 1.71 11.18
N TRP A 55 11.59 1.10 11.24
CA TRP A 55 10.90 0.57 10.07
C TRP A 55 10.54 1.65 9.06
N ILE A 56 9.99 2.80 9.52
CA ILE A 56 9.74 3.96 8.66
C ILE A 56 11.06 4.39 8.02
N GLY A 57 12.11 4.64 8.80
CA GLY A 57 13.42 5.04 8.30
C GLY A 57 13.98 4.08 7.25
N TRP A 58 14.00 2.79 7.55
CA TRP A 58 14.46 1.74 6.64
C TRP A 58 13.68 1.72 5.31
N ARG A 59 12.35 1.82 5.37
CA ARG A 59 11.49 1.88 4.18
C ARG A 59 11.73 3.15 3.35
N THR A 60 11.83 4.29 4.02
CA THR A 60 11.98 5.60 3.36
C THR A 60 13.32 5.79 2.65
N LEU A 61 14.35 5.03 3.04
CA LEU A 61 15.70 5.11 2.48
C LEU A 61 15.94 4.14 1.31
N GLN A 62 14.96 3.34 0.90
CA GLN A 62 15.13 2.41 -0.21
C GLN A 62 15.19 3.16 -1.56
N PRO A 63 16.27 3.01 -2.36
CA PRO A 63 16.49 3.76 -3.60
C PRO A 63 15.47 3.51 -4.73
N TRP A 64 14.66 2.45 -4.62
CA TRP A 64 13.82 1.95 -5.70
C TRP A 64 12.37 2.47 -5.64
N ASP A 65 12.08 3.40 -4.74
CA ASP A 65 10.72 3.69 -4.25
C ASP A 65 10.22 5.10 -4.66
N ASP A 66 10.77 5.68 -5.73
CA ASP A 66 10.55 7.09 -6.16
C ASP A 66 9.15 7.38 -6.74
N TYR A 67 8.37 6.34 -7.05
CA TYR A 67 7.10 6.46 -7.77
C TYR A 67 5.94 5.81 -7.01
N PRO A 68 5.63 6.25 -5.78
CA PRO A 68 4.54 5.68 -5.01
C PRO A 68 3.18 6.03 -5.61
N ALA A 69 2.21 5.13 -5.46
CA ALA A 69 0.79 5.43 -5.58
C ALA A 69 0.23 5.67 -4.17
N LEU A 70 -0.40 6.83 -3.94
CA LEU A 70 -0.76 7.25 -2.58
C LEU A 70 -1.82 6.36 -1.91
N GLN A 71 -2.71 5.76 -2.69
CA GLN A 71 -3.69 4.76 -2.25
C GLN A 71 -3.09 3.37 -1.92
N ASP A 72 -1.81 3.17 -2.21
CA ASP A 72 -1.05 2.00 -1.75
C ASP A 72 -0.20 2.39 -0.54
N ALA A 73 0.34 3.61 -0.56
CA ALA A 73 1.11 4.17 0.54
C ALA A 73 0.28 4.28 1.83
N ASP A 74 -0.99 4.72 1.76
CA ASP A 74 -1.89 4.78 2.93
C ASP A 74 -2.16 3.39 3.53
N ARG A 75 -2.44 2.37 2.72
CA ARG A 75 -2.64 0.97 3.13
C ARG A 75 -1.36 0.38 3.72
N ALA A 76 -0.21 0.73 3.18
CA ALA A 76 1.09 0.31 3.70
C ALA A 76 1.41 0.90 5.10
N THR A 77 0.67 1.92 5.56
CA THR A 77 0.85 2.47 6.93
C THR A 77 0.21 1.61 8.02
N GLN A 78 -0.67 0.66 7.69
CA GLN A 78 -1.49 -0.03 8.69
C GLN A 78 -0.72 -1.08 9.50
N GLY A 79 0.30 -1.72 8.90
CA GLY A 79 1.02 -2.83 9.53
C GLY A 79 1.92 -2.40 10.69
N GLY A 80 2.65 -1.30 10.56
CA GLY A 80 3.62 -0.84 11.58
C GLY A 80 3.00 -0.56 12.96
N PRO A 81 1.90 0.22 13.05
CA PRO A 81 1.22 0.50 14.31
C PRO A 81 0.69 -0.72 15.08
N LEU A 82 0.55 -1.89 14.44
CA LEU A 82 0.11 -3.10 15.13
C LEU A 82 1.05 -3.50 16.27
N LEU A 83 2.37 -3.40 16.08
CA LEU A 83 3.35 -3.70 17.13
C LEU A 83 3.19 -2.76 18.33
N VAL A 84 2.90 -1.49 18.07
CA VAL A 84 2.59 -0.49 19.10
C VAL A 84 1.28 -0.85 19.82
N GLY A 85 0.28 -1.33 19.09
CA GLY A 85 -0.98 -1.83 19.64
C GLY A 85 -0.77 -3.01 20.59
N LEU A 86 0.02 -4.01 20.19
CA LEU A 86 0.34 -5.17 21.05
C LEU A 86 1.06 -4.74 22.35
N ALA A 87 2.02 -3.81 22.25
CA ALA A 87 2.66 -3.22 23.42
C ALA A 87 1.66 -2.44 24.31
N ALA A 88 0.70 -1.74 23.72
CA ALA A 88 -0.38 -1.05 24.43
C ALA A 88 -1.28 -2.03 25.18
N LEU A 89 -1.70 -3.15 24.56
CA LEU A 89 -2.50 -4.20 25.21
C LEU A 89 -1.79 -4.71 26.47
N LEU A 90 -0.53 -5.09 26.34
CA LEU A 90 0.26 -5.62 27.45
C LEU A 90 0.41 -4.59 28.57
N CYS A 91 0.83 -3.37 28.23
CA CYS A 91 1.12 -2.34 29.22
C CYS A 91 -0.14 -1.79 29.90
N ALA A 92 -1.24 -1.63 29.17
CA ALA A 92 -2.51 -1.20 29.72
C ALA A 92 -3.11 -2.25 30.67
N ASN A 93 -3.05 -3.53 30.29
CA ASN A 93 -3.45 -4.63 31.17
C ASN A 93 -2.63 -4.62 32.48
N HIS A 94 -1.30 -4.53 32.35
CA HIS A 94 -0.42 -4.44 33.51
C HIS A 94 -0.64 -3.18 34.35
N ALA A 95 -1.02 -2.05 33.75
CA ALA A 95 -1.32 -0.84 34.49
C ALA A 95 -2.55 -1.03 35.39
N VAL A 96 -3.62 -1.60 34.85
CA VAL A 96 -4.89 -1.85 35.57
C VAL A 96 -4.71 -2.87 36.70
N LEU A 97 -3.91 -3.92 36.49
CA LEU A 97 -3.63 -4.94 37.51
C LEU A 97 -2.63 -4.50 38.58
N ARG A 98 -2.00 -3.32 38.43
CA ARG A 98 -0.90 -2.89 39.29
C ARG A 98 -1.31 -2.74 40.75
N SER A 99 -2.49 -2.18 41.02
CA SER A 99 -2.95 -1.94 42.37
C SER A 99 -3.21 -3.23 43.13
N ARG A 100 -3.81 -4.23 42.45
CA ARG A 100 -3.98 -5.60 42.97
C ARG A 100 -2.66 -6.30 43.24
N ARG A 101 -1.72 -6.26 42.28
CA ARG A 101 -0.39 -6.91 42.46
C ARG A 101 0.44 -6.34 43.60
N ARG A 102 0.17 -5.09 43.99
CA ARG A 102 0.88 -4.40 45.10
C ARG A 102 0.05 -4.31 46.38
N ASP A 103 -1.10 -4.97 46.45
CA ASP A 103 -2.05 -4.90 47.56
C ASP A 103 -2.44 -3.46 48.00
N THR A 104 -2.50 -2.55 47.03
CA THR A 104 -2.84 -1.13 47.26
C THR A 104 -4.32 -0.83 47.03
N GLU A 105 -5.12 -1.82 46.62
CA GLU A 105 -6.53 -1.63 46.29
C GLU A 105 -7.35 -1.18 47.51
N ARG A 106 -7.05 -1.72 48.70
CA ARG A 106 -7.72 -1.36 49.97
C ARG A 106 -7.51 0.10 50.32
N HIS A 107 -6.30 0.62 50.11
CA HIS A 107 -5.95 2.02 50.36
C HIS A 107 -6.62 2.98 49.36
N LEU A 108 -6.71 2.56 48.09
CA LEU A 108 -7.36 3.34 47.04
C LEU A 108 -8.90 3.30 47.09
N ALA A 109 -9.49 2.33 47.80
CA ALA A 109 -10.94 2.18 47.94
C ALA A 109 -11.56 3.23 48.87
N VAL A 110 -10.77 3.81 49.79
CA VAL A 110 -11.31 4.64 50.88
C VAL A 110 -11.54 6.10 50.44
N LEU A 111 -10.70 6.71 49.58
CA LEU A 111 -10.72 8.18 49.45
C LEU A 111 -10.45 8.82 48.08
N VAL A 112 -9.96 8.14 47.04
CA VAL A 112 -9.31 8.89 45.93
C VAL A 112 -10.08 8.92 44.60
N LEU A 113 -10.74 7.82 44.20
CA LEU A 113 -11.58 7.74 42.99
C LEU A 113 -12.23 6.35 42.92
N PRO A 114 -13.55 6.22 42.65
CA PRO A 114 -14.19 4.92 42.49
C PRO A 114 -13.55 4.07 41.38
N GLN A 115 -13.62 2.74 41.50
CA GLN A 115 -12.94 1.80 40.60
C GLN A 115 -13.25 2.03 39.12
N GLY A 116 -14.50 2.31 38.74
CA GLY A 116 -14.84 2.57 37.35
C GLY A 116 -14.31 3.89 36.79
N HIS A 117 -14.14 4.93 37.62
CA HIS A 117 -13.47 6.16 37.21
C HIS A 117 -11.97 5.93 36.99
N ARG A 118 -11.32 5.08 37.80
CA ARG A 118 -9.94 4.64 37.57
C ARG A 118 -9.81 3.84 36.26
N THR A 119 -10.77 2.97 35.97
CA THR A 119 -10.80 2.22 34.69
C THR A 119 -10.97 3.16 33.50
N ALA A 120 -11.84 4.16 33.60
CA ALA A 120 -11.99 5.20 32.58
C ALA A 120 -10.68 5.97 32.36
N ALA A 121 -9.97 6.31 33.43
CA ALA A 121 -8.66 6.95 33.33
C ALA A 121 -7.62 6.07 32.61
N HIS A 122 -7.58 4.77 32.89
CA HIS A 122 -6.70 3.83 32.17
C HIS A 122 -7.07 3.70 30.69
N ALA A 123 -8.37 3.67 30.34
CA ALA A 123 -8.80 3.65 28.94
C ALA A 123 -8.36 4.94 28.21
N LEU A 124 -8.58 6.10 28.82
CA LEU A 124 -8.14 7.40 28.28
C LEU A 124 -6.61 7.52 28.18
N SER A 125 -5.86 6.82 29.02
CA SER A 125 -4.40 6.87 29.02
C SER A 125 -3.74 6.32 27.74
N VAL A 126 -4.49 5.56 26.93
CA VAL A 126 -4.02 5.01 25.64
C VAL A 126 -4.05 6.07 24.54
N VAL A 127 -4.90 7.11 24.65
CA VAL A 127 -5.10 8.12 23.60
C VAL A 127 -3.80 8.80 23.16
N PRO A 128 -2.92 9.27 24.07
CA PRO A 128 -1.64 9.87 23.65
C PRO A 128 -0.75 8.92 22.84
N LEU A 129 -0.75 7.62 23.14
CA LEU A 129 0.02 6.65 22.37
C LEU A 129 -0.57 6.48 20.95
N ALA A 130 -1.90 6.41 20.82
CA ALA A 130 -2.56 6.38 19.51
C ALA A 130 -2.30 7.65 18.69
N LEU A 131 -2.24 8.83 19.33
CA LEU A 131 -1.88 10.08 18.66
C LEU A 131 -0.42 10.08 18.18
N LEU A 132 0.51 9.51 18.95
CA LEU A 132 1.90 9.33 18.49
C LEU A 132 1.98 8.37 17.30
N SER A 133 1.19 7.29 17.32
CA SER A 133 1.08 6.39 16.15
C SER A 133 0.48 7.12 14.95
N ALA A 134 -0.52 7.99 15.14
CA ALA A 134 -1.08 8.82 14.07
C ALA A 134 -0.04 9.79 13.49
N ALA A 135 0.81 10.38 14.33
CA ALA A 135 1.92 11.20 13.88
C ALA A 135 2.93 10.39 13.07
N GLY A 136 3.26 9.16 13.50
CA GLY A 136 4.11 8.24 12.73
C GLY A 136 3.53 7.90 11.35
N VAL A 137 2.22 7.58 11.30
CA VAL A 137 1.50 7.34 10.04
C VAL A 137 1.50 8.58 9.15
N ALA A 138 1.26 9.76 9.72
CA ALA A 138 1.28 11.02 8.97
C ALA A 138 2.68 11.32 8.40
N VAL A 139 3.75 11.12 9.18
CA VAL A 139 5.13 11.27 8.70
C VAL A 139 5.42 10.29 7.58
N GLN A 140 5.08 9.01 7.75
CA GLN A 140 5.28 7.98 6.74
C GLN A 140 4.54 8.32 5.43
N PHE A 141 3.26 8.66 5.50
CA PHE A 141 2.46 9.00 4.32
C PHE A 141 2.91 10.31 3.66
N THR A 142 3.25 11.32 4.45
CA THR A 142 3.74 12.61 3.93
C THR A 142 5.06 12.43 3.21
N TRP A 143 5.96 11.58 3.72
CA TRP A 143 7.20 11.26 3.02
C TRP A 143 6.95 10.70 1.62
N GLU A 144 6.04 9.71 1.50
CA GLU A 144 5.65 9.16 0.21
C GLU A 144 4.99 10.20 -0.70
N ALA A 145 4.15 11.08 -0.15
CA ALA A 145 3.48 12.13 -0.89
C ALA A 145 4.41 13.25 -1.40
N LEU A 146 5.56 13.44 -0.75
CA LEU A 146 6.56 14.42 -1.17
C LEU A 146 7.52 13.87 -2.24
N LYS A 147 7.47 12.58 -2.57
CA LYS A 147 8.31 12.01 -3.64
C LYS A 147 7.90 12.59 -5.00
N PRO A 148 8.85 12.96 -5.88
CA PRO A 148 8.55 13.61 -7.17
C PRO A 148 7.64 12.79 -8.09
N GLY A 149 7.69 11.46 -8.00
CA GLY A 149 6.90 10.53 -8.81
C GLY A 149 5.56 10.10 -8.18
N ALA A 150 5.18 10.70 -7.05
CA ALA A 150 3.96 10.35 -6.34
C ALA A 150 2.70 10.67 -7.16
N VAL A 151 1.76 9.73 -7.20
CA VAL A 151 0.49 9.87 -7.94
C VAL A 151 -0.69 9.36 -7.13
N GLY A 152 -1.89 9.75 -7.54
CA GLY A 152 -3.13 9.31 -6.93
C GLY A 152 -3.46 10.10 -5.65
N ARG A 153 -4.18 9.45 -4.73
CA ARG A 153 -4.65 10.08 -3.49
C ARG A 153 -4.72 9.08 -2.35
N GLY A 154 -4.41 9.52 -1.14
CA GLY A 154 -4.62 8.73 0.07
C GLY A 154 -6.03 8.88 0.63
N SER A 155 -6.46 7.87 1.38
CA SER A 155 -7.70 7.82 2.14
C SER A 155 -7.42 8.07 3.61
N VAL A 156 -8.06 9.10 4.17
CA VAL A 156 -8.00 9.38 5.62
C VAL A 156 -8.48 8.18 6.43
N ALA A 157 -9.48 7.45 5.93
CA ALA A 157 -9.99 6.28 6.63
C ALA A 157 -8.96 5.14 6.68
N GLU A 158 -8.20 4.92 5.60
CA GLU A 158 -7.11 3.92 5.58
C GLU A 158 -5.96 4.35 6.52
N LEU A 159 -5.64 5.64 6.58
CA LEU A 159 -4.63 6.19 7.51
C LEU A 159 -5.04 6.08 8.99
N LEU A 160 -6.34 6.12 9.29
CA LEU A 160 -6.85 5.99 10.66
C LEU A 160 -6.78 4.56 11.22
N VAL A 161 -6.66 3.54 10.36
CA VAL A 161 -6.66 2.13 10.78
C VAL A 161 -5.56 1.85 11.81
N GLY A 162 -4.32 2.26 11.54
CA GLY A 162 -3.20 2.04 12.46
C GLY A 162 -3.43 2.61 13.87
N PRO A 163 -3.73 3.91 14.02
CA PRO A 163 -4.05 4.53 15.31
C PRO A 163 -5.28 3.93 16.01
N LEU A 164 -6.35 3.60 15.26
CA LEU A 164 -7.54 2.97 15.82
C LEU A 164 -7.24 1.56 16.34
N THR A 165 -6.34 0.84 15.69
CA THR A 165 -5.85 -0.46 16.13
C THR A 165 -5.09 -0.34 17.46
N VAL A 166 -4.25 0.69 17.63
CA VAL A 166 -3.60 0.96 18.92
C VAL A 166 -4.62 1.22 20.04
N LEU A 167 -5.67 2.01 19.76
CA LEU A 167 -6.76 2.25 20.71
C LEU A 167 -7.50 0.96 21.07
N LEU A 168 -7.85 0.16 20.07
CA LEU A 168 -8.54 -1.12 20.24
C LEU A 168 -7.75 -2.06 21.14
N PHE A 169 -6.46 -2.26 20.86
CA PHE A 169 -5.62 -3.15 21.65
C PHE A 169 -5.41 -2.64 23.08
N GLY A 170 -5.18 -1.34 23.26
CA GLY A 170 -5.06 -0.75 24.59
C GLY A 170 -6.35 -0.87 25.42
N ALA A 171 -7.51 -0.55 24.84
CA ALA A 171 -8.81 -0.71 25.48
C ALA A 171 -9.12 -2.19 25.82
N THR A 172 -8.75 -3.10 24.92
CA THR A 172 -8.86 -4.55 25.15
C THR A 172 -7.98 -5.00 26.32
N GLY A 173 -6.75 -4.49 26.44
CA GLY A 173 -5.88 -4.75 27.59
C GLY A 173 -6.53 -4.31 28.92
N VAL A 174 -7.18 -3.14 28.93
CA VAL A 174 -7.93 -2.64 30.09
C VAL A 174 -9.12 -3.54 30.42
N LEU A 175 -9.93 -3.92 29.43
CA LEU A 175 -11.07 -4.82 29.60
C LEU A 175 -10.63 -6.19 30.14
N LEU A 176 -9.59 -6.78 29.54
CA LEU A 176 -9.05 -8.07 29.93
C LEU A 176 -8.62 -8.08 31.40
N ALA A 177 -7.97 -7.02 31.86
CA ALA A 177 -7.55 -6.90 33.27
C ALA A 177 -8.74 -6.87 34.25
N ARG A 178 -9.95 -6.51 33.78
CA ARG A 178 -11.18 -6.52 34.57
C ARG A 178 -11.92 -7.85 34.52
N LEU A 179 -11.88 -8.55 33.37
CA LEU A 179 -12.55 -9.84 33.20
C LEU A 179 -11.73 -11.00 33.78
N ALA A 180 -10.42 -11.02 33.51
CA ALA A 180 -9.50 -12.07 33.92
C ALA A 180 -8.30 -11.42 34.62
N PRO A 181 -8.32 -11.26 35.95
CA PRO A 181 -7.27 -10.58 36.70
C PRO A 181 -6.00 -11.44 36.85
N SER A 182 -5.47 -11.92 35.72
CA SER A 182 -4.26 -12.74 35.59
C SER A 182 -3.17 -11.96 34.87
N ALA A 183 -1.93 -12.06 35.36
CA ALA A 183 -0.77 -11.43 34.72
C ALA A 183 -0.33 -12.13 33.43
N VAL A 184 -0.82 -13.35 33.17
CA VAL A 184 -0.41 -14.17 32.01
C VAL A 184 -1.38 -14.02 30.83
N ALA A 185 -2.61 -13.55 31.07
CA ALA A 185 -3.64 -13.43 30.04
C ALA A 185 -3.23 -12.49 28.89
N ALA A 186 -2.65 -11.33 29.20
CA ALA A 186 -2.18 -10.39 28.19
C ALA A 186 -0.99 -10.93 27.38
N PRO A 187 0.09 -11.47 27.99
CA PRO A 187 1.16 -12.14 27.26
C PRO A 187 0.68 -13.24 26.29
N LEU A 188 -0.25 -14.11 26.72
CA LEU A 188 -0.79 -15.17 25.86
C LEU A 188 -1.55 -14.61 24.66
N LEU A 189 -2.36 -13.58 24.85
CA LEU A 189 -3.04 -12.91 23.74
C LEU A 189 -2.06 -12.20 22.80
N VAL A 190 -0.99 -11.58 23.33
CA VAL A 190 0.06 -10.99 22.48
C VAL A 190 0.69 -12.06 21.60
N VAL A 191 1.07 -13.21 22.17
CA VAL A 191 1.63 -14.34 21.41
C VAL A 191 0.63 -14.84 20.38
N LEU A 192 -0.64 -15.04 20.74
CA LEU A 192 -1.68 -15.46 19.81
C LEU A 192 -1.84 -14.47 18.64
N PHE A 193 -2.05 -13.18 18.92
CA PHE A 193 -2.21 -12.17 17.87
C PHE A 193 -0.96 -12.02 17.01
N PHE A 194 0.24 -12.10 17.61
CA PHE A 194 1.50 -12.07 16.88
C PHE A 194 1.65 -13.28 15.95
N LEU A 195 1.35 -14.49 16.43
CA LEU A 195 1.38 -15.71 15.63
C LEU A 195 0.35 -15.67 14.50
N MET A 196 -0.87 -15.18 14.78
CA MET A 196 -1.88 -15.03 13.74
C MET A 196 -1.47 -14.00 12.67
N PHE A 197 -0.77 -12.94 13.07
CA PHE A 197 -0.28 -11.90 12.16
C PHE A 197 0.93 -12.36 11.33
N VAL A 198 1.96 -12.93 11.97
CA VAL A 198 3.19 -13.37 11.31
C VAL A 198 3.00 -14.66 10.53
N GLY A 199 2.22 -15.60 11.06
CA GLY A 199 1.99 -16.91 10.44
C GLY A 199 1.00 -16.88 9.27
N ALA A 200 0.48 -15.71 8.87
CA ALA A 200 -0.60 -15.57 7.88
C ALA A 200 -1.81 -16.49 8.16
N ALA A 201 -2.00 -16.93 9.41
CA ALA A 201 -3.03 -17.88 9.82
C ALA A 201 -4.42 -17.26 9.87
N PHE A 202 -4.51 -15.93 9.74
CA PHE A 202 -5.76 -15.30 9.37
C PHE A 202 -6.01 -15.45 7.86
N PRO A 203 -7.25 -15.69 7.42
CA PRO A 203 -7.61 -15.79 5.99
C PRO A 203 -7.60 -14.41 5.28
N PHE A 204 -6.50 -13.67 5.37
CA PHE A 204 -6.37 -12.24 5.01
C PHE A 204 -5.58 -11.96 3.74
N SER A 205 -4.85 -12.91 3.17
CA SER A 205 -4.14 -12.69 1.91
C SER A 205 -5.06 -12.97 0.71
N GLY A 206 -5.36 -11.93 -0.06
CA GLY A 206 -6.00 -12.07 -1.37
C GLY A 206 -7.53 -11.89 -1.41
N GLN A 207 -8.22 -11.74 -0.28
CA GLN A 207 -9.69 -11.56 -0.27
C GLN A 207 -10.10 -10.10 -0.07
N GLU A 208 -10.92 -9.60 -0.99
CA GLU A 208 -11.46 -8.23 -0.95
C GLU A 208 -12.74 -8.08 -0.11
N THR A 209 -13.32 -9.20 0.32
CA THR A 209 -14.68 -9.25 0.89
C THR A 209 -14.75 -10.18 2.09
N GLY A 210 -15.86 -10.12 2.81
CA GLY A 210 -16.18 -11.09 3.86
C GLY A 210 -15.32 -10.95 5.11
N ALA A 211 -15.06 -12.09 5.75
CA ALA A 211 -14.50 -12.15 7.11
C ALA A 211 -13.09 -11.53 7.24
N ALA A 212 -12.39 -11.33 6.12
CA ALA A 212 -11.08 -10.67 6.11
C ALA A 212 -11.14 -9.26 6.71
N TRP A 213 -12.26 -8.56 6.57
CA TRP A 213 -12.44 -7.21 7.10
C TRP A 213 -12.57 -7.13 8.63
N PHE A 214 -12.71 -8.26 9.34
CA PHE A 214 -12.69 -8.27 10.80
C PHE A 214 -11.28 -8.18 11.39
N ALA A 215 -10.24 -8.27 10.56
CA ALA A 215 -8.86 -8.04 10.96
C ALA A 215 -8.69 -6.66 11.61
N PRO A 216 -7.79 -6.49 12.59
CA PRO A 216 -7.39 -5.15 13.03
C PRO A 216 -6.65 -4.36 11.94
N VAL A 217 -6.09 -5.05 10.95
CA VAL A 217 -5.36 -4.48 9.82
C VAL A 217 -5.67 -5.32 8.59
N VAL A 218 -6.13 -4.69 7.51
CA VAL A 218 -6.47 -5.37 6.25
C VAL A 218 -5.41 -5.01 5.20
N GLY A 219 -4.30 -5.75 5.23
CA GLY A 219 -3.08 -5.42 4.49
C GLY A 219 -2.99 -5.91 3.04
N GLY A 220 -1.89 -5.48 2.40
CA GLY A 220 -1.41 -5.91 1.08
C GLY A 220 -1.63 -4.87 -0.03
N PRO A 221 -0.61 -4.13 -0.49
CA PRO A 221 -0.67 -3.57 -1.84
C PRO A 221 -0.88 -4.73 -2.82
N GLY A 222 -1.68 -4.51 -3.87
CA GLY A 222 -1.71 -5.45 -4.99
C GLY A 222 -0.32 -5.55 -5.61
N THR A 223 -0.09 -6.55 -6.46
CA THR A 223 1.16 -6.63 -7.25
C THR A 223 1.38 -5.36 -8.05
N HIS A 224 0.28 -4.71 -8.47
CA HIS A 224 0.29 -3.45 -9.19
C HIS A 224 -0.70 -2.45 -8.62
N PRO A 225 -0.31 -1.17 -8.48
CA PRO A 225 -1.24 -0.12 -8.07
C PRO A 225 -2.42 -0.01 -9.04
N LEU A 226 -3.60 0.30 -8.52
CA LEU A 226 -4.79 0.57 -9.33
C LEU A 226 -5.28 2.01 -9.07
N PRO A 227 -5.94 2.65 -10.05
CA PRO A 227 -6.63 3.91 -9.78
C PRO A 227 -7.56 3.82 -8.58
N SER A 228 -7.57 4.87 -7.75
CA SER A 228 -8.26 4.84 -6.45
C SER A 228 -9.75 4.47 -6.57
N ALA A 229 -10.40 4.88 -7.67
CA ALA A 229 -11.80 4.57 -7.96
C ALA A 229 -12.06 3.07 -8.23
N LEU A 230 -11.04 2.29 -8.59
CA LEU A 230 -11.15 0.86 -8.83
C LEU A 230 -10.95 0.03 -7.56
N LEU A 231 -10.50 0.63 -6.45
CA LEU A 231 -10.20 -0.13 -5.23
C LEU A 231 -11.45 -0.74 -4.60
N GLY A 232 -12.54 0.02 -4.48
CA GLY A 232 -13.80 -0.49 -3.91
C GLY A 232 -13.73 -0.91 -2.45
N ARG A 233 -12.73 -0.43 -1.70
CA ARG A 233 -12.48 -0.84 -0.31
C ARG A 233 -13.39 -0.08 0.68
N PRO A 234 -14.07 -0.76 1.62
CA PRO A 234 -14.91 -0.13 2.64
C PRO A 234 -14.11 0.49 3.81
N ALA A 235 -13.03 1.23 3.53
CA ALA A 235 -12.11 1.76 4.54
C ALA A 235 -12.82 2.62 5.62
N GLY A 236 -13.80 3.43 5.23
CA GLY A 236 -14.60 4.23 6.16
C GLY A 236 -15.40 3.39 7.15
N TRP A 237 -16.02 2.30 6.67
CA TRP A 237 -16.75 1.36 7.52
C TRP A 237 -15.82 0.56 8.42
N HIS A 238 -14.62 0.24 7.91
CA HIS A 238 -13.59 -0.42 8.69
C HIS A 238 -13.07 0.44 9.84
N ALA A 239 -12.75 1.71 9.57
CA ALA A 239 -12.40 2.67 10.60
C ALA A 239 -13.53 2.85 11.63
N LEU A 240 -14.79 2.90 11.19
CA LEU A 240 -15.95 2.95 12.10
C LEU A 240 -16.06 1.70 12.97
N TYR A 241 -15.86 0.52 12.38
CA TYR A 241 -15.86 -0.77 13.09
C TYR A 241 -14.78 -0.80 14.18
N LEU A 242 -13.53 -0.42 13.86
CA LEU A 242 -12.42 -0.37 14.81
C LEU A 242 -12.67 0.65 15.93
N ALA A 243 -13.15 1.85 15.58
CA ALA A 243 -13.49 2.88 16.56
C ALA A 243 -14.62 2.41 17.50
N GLY A 244 -15.67 1.83 16.95
CA GLY A 244 -16.79 1.24 17.70
C GLY A 244 -16.31 0.13 18.64
N LEU A 245 -15.44 -0.76 18.16
CA LEU A 245 -14.88 -1.84 18.98
C LEU A 245 -14.03 -1.31 20.13
N ALA A 246 -13.16 -0.35 19.87
CA ALA A 246 -12.32 0.27 20.90
C ALA A 246 -13.19 0.93 21.99
N LEU A 247 -14.23 1.68 21.58
CA LEU A 247 -15.19 2.31 22.49
C LEU A 247 -15.99 1.28 23.27
N THR A 248 -16.47 0.22 22.61
CA THR A 248 -17.19 -0.90 23.24
C THR A 248 -16.32 -1.55 24.32
N ALA A 249 -15.06 -1.88 24.00
CA ALA A 249 -14.14 -2.49 24.96
C ALA A 249 -13.88 -1.57 26.17
N ALA A 250 -13.66 -0.28 25.93
CA ALA A 250 -13.45 0.71 27.00
C ALA A 250 -14.68 0.86 27.90
N LEU A 251 -15.87 0.99 27.33
CA LEU A 251 -17.13 1.16 28.08
C LEU A 251 -17.55 -0.10 28.81
N LEU A 252 -17.35 -1.29 28.21
CA LEU A 252 -17.52 -2.56 28.91
C LEU A 252 -16.59 -2.67 30.11
N ALA A 253 -15.32 -2.26 29.98
CA ALA A 253 -14.38 -2.29 31.10
C ALA A 253 -14.87 -1.41 32.26
N VAL A 254 -15.38 -0.21 31.96
CA VAL A 254 -15.97 0.71 32.95
C VAL A 254 -17.23 0.12 33.59
N LEU A 255 -18.10 -0.52 32.81
CA LEU A 255 -19.32 -1.16 33.29
C LEU A 255 -19.02 -2.34 34.23
N VAL A 256 -18.08 -3.22 33.83
CA VAL A 256 -17.60 -4.35 34.64
C VAL A 256 -16.92 -3.85 35.93
N SER A 257 -16.33 -2.66 35.90
CA SER A 257 -15.72 -2.00 37.07
C SER A 257 -16.73 -1.29 37.99
N GLY A 258 -18.04 -1.50 37.79
CA GLY A 258 -19.09 -1.06 38.71
C GLY A 258 -19.76 0.29 38.38
N THR A 259 -19.35 1.00 37.33
CA THR A 259 -20.02 2.26 36.93
C THR A 259 -21.19 1.97 35.99
N ARG A 260 -22.41 1.94 36.55
CA ARG A 260 -23.65 1.52 35.85
C ARG A 260 -24.59 2.68 35.51
N THR A 261 -24.06 3.87 35.24
CA THR A 261 -24.87 5.05 34.91
C THR A 261 -25.63 4.85 33.59
N ARG A 262 -26.77 5.57 33.43
CA ARG A 262 -27.52 5.58 32.16
C ARG A 262 -26.65 6.03 30.99
N THR A 263 -25.76 6.98 31.21
CA THR A 263 -24.82 7.50 30.22
C THR A 263 -23.84 6.43 29.72
N VAL A 264 -23.24 5.64 30.62
CA VAL A 264 -22.33 4.54 30.24
C VAL A 264 -23.08 3.46 29.46
N ARG A 265 -24.31 3.12 29.87
CA ARG A 265 -25.14 2.14 29.16
C ARG A 265 -25.56 2.62 27.78
N ALA A 266 -26.00 3.87 27.65
CA ALA A 266 -26.38 4.47 26.37
C ALA A 266 -25.17 4.58 25.45
N GLY A 267 -24.02 5.00 25.97
CA GLY A 267 -22.77 5.04 25.22
C GLY A 267 -22.33 3.65 24.74
N LEU A 268 -22.46 2.63 25.59
CA LEU A 268 -22.14 1.25 25.21
C LEU A 268 -23.09 0.74 24.11
N ALA A 269 -24.39 0.99 24.25
CA ALA A 269 -25.37 0.62 23.23
C ALA A 269 -25.05 1.29 21.89
N ALA A 270 -24.76 2.60 21.89
CA ALA A 270 -24.36 3.32 20.68
C ALA A 270 -23.06 2.77 20.08
N ALA A 271 -22.03 2.52 20.89
CA ALA A 271 -20.77 1.96 20.42
C ALA A 271 -20.95 0.57 19.79
N LEU A 272 -21.76 -0.29 20.42
CA LEU A 272 -22.12 -1.60 19.88
C LEU A 272 -22.87 -1.49 18.56
N THR A 273 -23.83 -0.56 18.44
CA THR A 273 -24.53 -0.30 17.18
C THR A 273 -23.56 0.11 16.07
N LEU A 274 -22.60 1.00 16.36
CA LEU A 274 -21.59 1.40 15.39
C LEU A 274 -20.67 0.24 15.00
N THR A 275 -20.26 -0.60 15.96
CA THR A 275 -19.48 -1.82 15.70
C THR A 275 -20.22 -2.78 14.79
N VAL A 276 -21.48 -3.09 15.10
CA VAL A 276 -22.29 -4.03 14.32
C VAL A 276 -22.55 -3.47 12.92
N LEU A 277 -22.91 -2.19 12.82
CA LEU A 277 -23.14 -1.54 11.52
C LEU A 277 -21.86 -1.54 10.67
N GLY A 278 -20.72 -1.11 11.24
CA GLY A 278 -19.44 -1.14 10.55
C GLY A 278 -19.03 -2.55 10.14
N GLY A 279 -19.18 -3.53 11.04
CA GLY A 279 -18.86 -4.94 10.80
C GLY A 279 -19.74 -5.61 9.74
N VAL A 280 -21.03 -5.28 9.67
CA VAL A 280 -21.95 -5.83 8.67
C VAL A 280 -21.70 -5.18 7.31
N VAL A 281 -21.57 -3.85 7.26
CA VAL A 281 -21.42 -3.15 5.98
C VAL A 281 -20.05 -3.41 5.35
N GLN A 282 -18.98 -3.49 6.14
CA GLN A 282 -17.63 -3.76 5.61
C GLN A 282 -17.47 -5.16 5.01
N THR A 283 -18.29 -6.13 5.44
CA THR A 283 -18.20 -7.52 4.95
C THR A 283 -18.98 -7.74 3.65
N GLY A 284 -19.71 -6.73 3.19
CA GLY A 284 -20.41 -6.73 1.91
C GLY A 284 -19.47 -6.96 0.72
N GLY A 285 -20.07 -7.35 -0.41
CA GLY A 285 -19.34 -7.52 -1.67
C GLY A 285 -18.83 -6.19 -2.23
N VAL A 286 -17.93 -6.27 -3.21
CA VAL A 286 -17.47 -5.10 -3.98
C VAL A 286 -18.69 -4.41 -4.61
N PRO A 287 -18.85 -3.08 -4.44
CA PRO A 287 -19.98 -2.36 -5.01
C PRO A 287 -20.08 -2.57 -6.53
N GLN A 288 -21.30 -2.77 -7.05
CA GLN A 288 -21.53 -3.01 -8.49
C GLN A 288 -20.95 -1.91 -9.38
N VAL A 289 -20.99 -0.65 -8.91
CA VAL A 289 -20.37 0.49 -9.60
C VAL A 289 -18.86 0.31 -9.76
N THR A 290 -18.18 -0.21 -8.74
CA THR A 290 -16.74 -0.51 -8.79
C THR A 290 -16.47 -1.68 -9.73
N THR A 291 -17.28 -2.74 -9.67
CA THR A 291 -17.15 -3.88 -10.59
C THR A 291 -17.30 -3.42 -12.05
N ALA A 292 -18.32 -2.62 -12.35
CA ALA A 292 -18.52 -2.04 -13.68
C ALA A 292 -17.35 -1.13 -14.10
N ALA A 293 -16.82 -0.31 -13.19
CA ALA A 293 -15.66 0.52 -13.44
C ALA A 293 -14.39 -0.31 -13.71
N ARG A 294 -14.16 -1.41 -12.98
CA ARG A 294 -13.04 -2.34 -13.21
C ARG A 294 -13.14 -3.00 -14.58
N LEU A 295 -14.33 -3.47 -14.96
CA LEU A 295 -14.58 -4.00 -16.30
C LEU A 295 -14.27 -2.96 -17.39
N ARG A 296 -14.77 -1.72 -17.24
CA ARG A 296 -14.53 -0.64 -18.19
C ARG A 296 -13.06 -0.28 -18.30
N ALA A 297 -12.37 -0.09 -17.18
CA ALA A 297 -10.96 0.25 -17.13
C ALA A 297 -10.06 -0.85 -17.74
N SER A 298 -10.48 -2.12 -17.66
CA SER A 298 -9.70 -3.25 -18.20
C SER A 298 -9.98 -3.50 -19.68
N LEU A 299 -11.24 -3.36 -20.12
CA LEU A 299 -11.67 -3.72 -21.48
C LEU A 299 -11.75 -2.54 -22.45
N THR A 300 -12.12 -1.36 -21.96
CA THR A 300 -12.29 -0.13 -22.75
C THR A 300 -11.63 1.06 -22.04
N PRO A 301 -10.31 0.98 -21.74
CA PRO A 301 -9.59 2.01 -20.99
C PRO A 301 -9.68 3.40 -21.64
N GLU A 302 -9.85 3.48 -22.97
CA GLU A 302 -9.99 4.72 -23.72
C GLU A 302 -11.16 5.61 -23.27
N LYS A 303 -12.16 5.05 -22.59
CA LYS A 303 -13.32 5.80 -22.10
C LYS A 303 -13.05 6.59 -20.81
N ASP A 304 -12.05 6.16 -20.03
CA ASP A 304 -11.74 6.72 -18.72
C ASP A 304 -10.36 7.42 -18.70
N GLN A 305 -9.67 7.47 -19.85
CA GLN A 305 -8.31 7.98 -19.97
C GLN A 305 -8.24 9.37 -20.56
N THR A 306 -7.26 10.13 -20.08
CA THR A 306 -6.85 11.40 -20.68
C THR A 306 -5.66 11.16 -21.58
N CYS A 307 -5.77 11.57 -22.85
CA CYS A 307 -4.71 11.45 -23.83
C CYS A 307 -4.05 12.80 -24.11
N VAL A 308 -2.72 12.85 -24.02
CA VAL A 308 -1.90 14.03 -24.35
C VAL A 308 -0.93 13.65 -25.46
N ARG A 309 -0.78 14.52 -26.46
CA ARG A 309 0.21 14.33 -27.53
C ARG A 309 1.51 15.06 -27.18
N GLN A 310 2.64 14.35 -27.28
CA GLN A 310 3.98 14.96 -27.21
C GLN A 310 4.78 14.52 -28.43
N GLY A 311 5.09 15.47 -29.33
CA GLY A 311 5.67 15.15 -30.63
C GLY A 311 4.71 14.31 -31.49
N THR A 312 5.20 13.21 -32.05
CA THR A 312 4.42 12.28 -32.88
C THR A 312 3.67 11.22 -32.08
N THR A 313 3.93 11.10 -30.78
CA THR A 313 3.39 10.06 -29.91
C THR A 313 2.22 10.59 -29.08
N ALA A 314 1.15 9.79 -29.00
CA ALA A 314 0.03 10.03 -28.10
C ALA A 314 0.19 9.18 -26.83
N TYR A 315 -0.02 9.78 -25.68
CA TYR A 315 0.09 9.14 -24.37
C TYR A 315 -1.25 9.19 -23.67
N CYS A 316 -1.87 8.04 -23.43
CA CYS A 316 -3.15 7.91 -22.75
C CYS A 316 -2.94 7.29 -21.36
N ALA A 317 -3.32 8.02 -20.32
CA ALA A 317 -3.19 7.59 -18.92
C ALA A 317 -4.52 7.74 -18.19
N PHE A 318 -4.72 6.95 -17.13
CA PHE A 318 -5.77 7.27 -16.16
C PHE A 318 -5.44 8.63 -15.52
N PRO A 319 -6.46 9.45 -15.14
CA PRO A 319 -6.25 10.82 -14.70
C PRO A 319 -5.17 10.97 -13.61
N GLU A 320 -5.18 10.09 -12.61
CA GLU A 320 -4.21 10.05 -11.51
C GLU A 320 -2.75 9.85 -11.99
N TRP A 321 -2.52 9.20 -13.14
CA TRP A 321 -1.19 8.90 -13.69
C TRP A 321 -0.72 9.90 -14.75
N THR A 322 -1.54 10.86 -15.14
CA THR A 322 -1.17 11.87 -16.14
C THR A 322 0.16 12.60 -15.85
N PRO A 323 0.57 12.88 -14.59
CA PRO A 323 1.88 13.49 -14.31
C PRO A 323 3.08 12.65 -14.79
N ARG A 324 2.94 11.32 -14.89
CA ARG A 324 4.03 10.42 -15.32
C ARG A 324 4.24 10.35 -16.83
N ILE A 325 3.35 10.95 -17.63
CA ILE A 325 3.45 10.97 -19.10
C ILE A 325 4.81 11.55 -19.54
N GLY A 326 5.30 12.59 -18.85
CA GLY A 326 6.60 13.19 -19.17
C GLY A 326 7.78 12.23 -19.03
N ASP A 327 7.72 11.30 -18.09
CA ASP A 327 8.76 10.29 -17.86
C ASP A 327 8.73 9.22 -18.94
N TRP A 328 7.54 8.74 -19.30
CA TRP A 328 7.34 7.80 -20.40
C TRP A 328 7.81 8.39 -21.73
N ALA A 329 7.49 9.67 -21.98
CA ALA A 329 7.89 10.37 -23.18
C ALA A 329 9.41 10.58 -23.29
N ARG A 330 10.13 10.68 -22.16
CA ARG A 330 11.61 10.67 -22.18
C ARG A 330 12.14 9.32 -22.69
N VAL A 331 11.62 8.20 -22.18
CA VAL A 331 12.03 6.86 -22.62
C VAL A 331 11.73 6.64 -24.10
N VAL A 332 10.49 6.91 -24.53
CA VAL A 332 10.08 6.74 -25.94
C VAL A 332 10.97 7.53 -26.89
N ARG A 333 11.26 8.81 -26.57
CA ARG A 333 12.15 9.64 -27.40
C ARG A 333 13.57 9.09 -27.48
N ARG A 334 14.10 8.55 -26.38
CA ARG A 334 15.43 7.93 -26.38
C ARG A 334 15.47 6.72 -27.30
N VAL A 335 14.51 5.81 -27.18
CA VAL A 335 14.42 4.61 -28.05
C VAL A 335 14.22 5.00 -29.52
N GLN A 336 13.26 5.89 -29.82
CA GLN A 336 13.03 6.37 -31.20
C GLN A 336 14.25 7.08 -31.80
N SER A 337 15.05 7.79 -30.99
CA SER A 337 16.26 8.46 -31.47
C SER A 337 17.34 7.49 -31.98
N LEU A 338 17.32 6.25 -31.50
CA LEU A 338 18.25 5.19 -31.91
C LEU A 338 17.74 4.41 -33.14
N ALA A 339 16.42 4.37 -33.35
CA ALA A 339 15.83 3.67 -34.48
C ALA A 339 16.21 4.30 -35.84
N GLY A 340 16.23 3.47 -36.88
CA GLY A 340 16.48 3.86 -38.27
C GLY A 340 15.19 3.97 -39.10
N GLY A 341 15.34 4.44 -40.34
CA GLY A 341 14.23 4.52 -41.30
C GLY A 341 13.01 5.29 -40.77
N PRO A 342 11.76 4.85 -41.10
CA PRO A 342 10.55 5.51 -40.63
C PRO A 342 10.30 5.34 -39.12
N ALA A 343 10.94 4.36 -38.48
CA ALA A 343 10.74 4.06 -37.06
C ALA A 343 11.19 5.21 -36.15
N HIS A 344 12.16 6.03 -36.60
CA HIS A 344 12.62 7.22 -35.89
C HIS A 344 11.50 8.23 -35.60
N GLY A 345 10.56 8.39 -36.54
CA GLY A 345 9.44 9.32 -36.44
C GLY A 345 8.09 8.64 -36.26
N GLN A 346 8.08 7.34 -35.96
CA GLN A 346 6.86 6.54 -35.92
C GLN A 346 5.83 7.14 -34.98
N ARG A 347 4.59 7.24 -35.43
CA ARG A 347 3.48 7.64 -34.58
C ARG A 347 3.15 6.47 -33.67
N LEU A 348 3.47 6.61 -32.39
CA LEU A 348 3.16 5.62 -31.37
C LEU A 348 1.92 6.04 -30.58
N LEU A 349 1.20 5.04 -30.07
CA LEU A 349 0.19 5.21 -29.03
C LEU A 349 0.68 4.51 -27.76
N VAL A 350 1.16 5.27 -26.78
CA VAL A 350 1.45 4.73 -25.45
C VAL A 350 0.14 4.76 -24.66
N ARG A 351 -0.38 3.60 -24.29
CA ARG A 351 -1.63 3.48 -23.57
C ARG A 351 -1.40 2.75 -22.26
N GLN A 352 -1.76 3.41 -21.16
CA GLN A 352 -1.79 2.75 -19.87
C GLN A 352 -2.86 1.67 -19.86
N ARG A 353 -2.56 0.47 -19.35
CA ARG A 353 -3.56 -0.60 -19.21
C ARG A 353 -3.45 -1.26 -17.85
N VAL A 354 -4.60 -1.70 -17.35
CA VAL A 354 -4.76 -2.40 -16.07
C VAL A 354 -5.65 -3.61 -16.29
N GLU A 355 -5.46 -4.65 -15.49
CA GLU A 355 -6.38 -5.77 -15.42
C GLU A 355 -6.93 -5.80 -13.99
N ALA A 356 -8.18 -5.34 -13.84
CA ALA A 356 -8.83 -5.19 -12.55
C ALA A 356 -10.08 -6.06 -12.44
N ARG A 357 -10.40 -6.88 -13.46
CA ARG A 357 -11.63 -7.70 -13.46
C ARG A 357 -11.63 -8.79 -12.39
N TYR A 358 -10.44 -9.28 -12.05
CA TYR A 358 -10.26 -10.41 -11.13
C TYR A 358 -10.02 -9.96 -9.68
N GLY A 359 -9.51 -8.76 -9.50
CA GLY A 359 -9.42 -8.14 -8.18
C GLY A 359 -8.23 -7.22 -8.01
N LEU A 360 -7.94 -6.88 -6.76
CA LEU A 360 -6.81 -6.07 -6.30
C LEU A 360 -5.55 -6.90 -6.09
N TYR A 361 -5.71 -8.22 -5.90
CA TYR A 361 -4.64 -9.13 -5.51
C TYR A 361 -4.25 -10.10 -6.62
N ASP A 362 -5.02 -10.17 -7.71
CA ASP A 362 -4.71 -11.04 -8.83
C ASP A 362 -3.61 -10.46 -9.71
N ASP A 363 -2.64 -11.31 -10.06
CA ASP A 363 -1.58 -11.01 -11.00
C ASP A 363 -2.00 -11.41 -12.42
N ALA A 364 -3.10 -10.82 -12.88
CA ALA A 364 -3.66 -11.17 -14.17
C ALA A 364 -2.85 -10.51 -15.31
N ALA A 365 -2.33 -11.34 -16.20
CA ALA A 365 -1.54 -10.90 -17.35
C ALA A 365 -2.34 -9.97 -18.27
N LEU A 366 -1.71 -8.89 -18.71
CA LEU A 366 -2.27 -8.00 -19.72
C LEU A 366 -2.07 -8.63 -21.09
N ARG A 367 -3.16 -8.93 -21.80
CA ARG A 367 -3.05 -9.44 -23.18
C ARG A 367 -2.33 -8.43 -24.07
N PRO A 368 -1.39 -8.85 -24.94
CA PRO A 368 -0.74 -7.95 -25.88
C PRO A 368 -1.77 -7.34 -26.84
N SER A 369 -1.55 -6.09 -27.21
CA SER A 369 -2.33 -5.38 -28.22
C SER A 369 -1.93 -5.79 -29.63
N THR A 370 -2.92 -6.09 -30.47
CA THR A 370 -2.74 -6.23 -31.92
C THR A 370 -2.95 -4.90 -32.66
N THR A 371 -3.16 -3.80 -31.93
CA THR A 371 -3.28 -2.48 -32.55
C THR A 371 -1.90 -2.02 -32.99
N PRO A 372 -1.68 -1.70 -34.29
CA PRO A 372 -0.39 -1.29 -34.79
C PRO A 372 0.18 -0.10 -34.01
N HIS A 373 1.47 -0.19 -33.67
CA HIS A 373 2.24 0.88 -33.02
C HIS A 373 1.69 1.33 -31.66
N GLN A 374 0.87 0.50 -31.01
CA GLN A 374 0.46 0.71 -29.64
C GLN A 374 1.44 0.04 -28.67
N VAL A 375 1.84 0.76 -27.63
CA VAL A 375 2.68 0.26 -26.53
C VAL A 375 1.91 0.38 -25.23
N THR A 376 1.86 -0.70 -24.46
CA THR A 376 1.23 -0.78 -23.15
C THR A 376 2.21 -0.31 -22.09
N VAL A 377 1.74 0.57 -21.20
CA VAL A 377 2.45 0.94 -19.96
C VAL A 377 1.63 0.52 -18.75
N GLY A 378 2.30 0.10 -17.68
CA GLY A 378 1.66 -0.28 -16.42
C GLY A 378 1.32 0.92 -15.53
N THR A 379 0.97 0.62 -14.28
CA THR A 379 0.72 1.59 -13.21
C THR A 379 1.90 1.78 -12.27
N SER A 380 2.80 0.81 -12.19
CA SER A 380 4.10 0.95 -11.53
C SER A 380 5.11 1.64 -12.45
N TRP A 381 6.08 2.33 -11.85
CA TRP A 381 7.15 3.01 -12.59
C TRP A 381 8.42 3.12 -11.72
N GLY A 382 9.57 3.40 -12.35
CA GLY A 382 10.87 3.44 -11.68
C GLY A 382 11.57 2.08 -11.63
N GLY A 383 12.87 2.09 -11.28
CA GLY A 383 13.71 0.89 -11.24
C GLY A 383 13.61 0.06 -12.53
N ASN A 384 13.36 -1.25 -12.38
CA ASN A 384 13.25 -2.20 -13.48
C ASN A 384 12.08 -1.94 -14.44
N ARG A 385 11.10 -1.07 -14.07
CA ARG A 385 9.98 -0.71 -14.95
C ARG A 385 10.41 0.18 -16.13
N VAL A 386 11.53 0.90 -15.97
CA VAL A 386 12.09 1.75 -17.04
C VAL A 386 12.66 0.91 -18.18
N PRO A 387 13.61 -0.02 -17.95
CA PRO A 387 14.11 -0.89 -19.01
C PRO A 387 13.02 -1.83 -19.56
N GLU A 388 12.08 -2.32 -18.73
CA GLU A 388 10.91 -3.09 -19.21
C GLU A 388 10.09 -2.29 -20.24
N PHE A 389 9.73 -1.05 -19.92
CA PHE A 389 8.97 -0.20 -20.84
C PHE A 389 9.79 0.18 -22.08
N SER A 390 11.10 0.43 -21.91
CA SER A 390 12.03 0.68 -23.02
C SER A 390 12.05 -0.49 -24.01
N THR A 391 12.07 -1.73 -23.49
CA THR A 391 12.01 -2.96 -24.29
C THR A 391 10.69 -3.08 -25.02
N ALA A 392 9.55 -2.81 -24.36
CA ALA A 392 8.24 -2.83 -25.02
C ALA A 392 8.16 -1.83 -26.19
N VAL A 393 8.68 -0.61 -26.02
CA VAL A 393 8.73 0.40 -27.10
C VAL A 393 9.62 -0.08 -28.25
N ALA A 394 10.81 -0.59 -27.95
CA ALA A 394 11.74 -1.10 -28.96
C ALA A 394 11.14 -2.27 -29.75
N ALA A 395 10.48 -3.21 -29.05
CA ALA A 395 9.85 -4.37 -29.65
C ALA A 395 8.72 -3.96 -30.61
N VAL A 396 7.87 -3.00 -30.23
CA VAL A 396 6.81 -2.48 -31.11
C VAL A 396 7.37 -1.71 -32.32
N LEU A 397 8.50 -1.01 -32.18
CA LEU A 397 9.15 -0.35 -33.31
C LEU A 397 9.75 -1.35 -34.32
N VAL A 398 10.20 -2.51 -33.85
CA VAL A 398 10.82 -3.56 -34.68
C VAL A 398 9.78 -4.52 -35.27
N ALA A 399 8.79 -4.94 -34.48
CA ALA A 399 7.80 -5.95 -34.85
C ALA A 399 6.47 -5.36 -35.36
N GLY A 400 6.19 -4.09 -35.07
CA GLY A 400 4.97 -3.39 -35.48
C GLY A 400 3.89 -3.31 -34.41
N ASP A 401 3.67 -4.38 -33.65
CA ASP A 401 2.71 -4.45 -32.54
C ASP A 401 3.19 -5.36 -31.40
N GLU A 402 2.49 -5.36 -30.27
CA GLU A 402 2.90 -6.10 -29.07
C GLU A 402 2.76 -7.62 -29.22
N LYS A 403 1.78 -8.08 -30.02
CA LYS A 403 1.55 -9.51 -30.20
C LYS A 403 2.68 -10.11 -31.04
N THR A 404 2.98 -9.51 -32.18
CA THR A 404 4.11 -9.96 -33.01
C THR A 404 5.45 -9.79 -32.31
N ALA A 405 5.57 -8.78 -31.43
CA ALA A 405 6.73 -8.64 -30.55
C ALA A 405 6.90 -9.84 -29.62
N GLY A 406 5.83 -10.33 -28.97
CA GLY A 406 5.87 -11.50 -28.09
C GLY A 406 6.30 -12.80 -28.78
N GLU A 407 6.12 -12.89 -30.10
CA GLU A 407 6.49 -14.05 -30.93
C GLU A 407 7.93 -13.96 -31.49
N LEU A 408 8.71 -12.93 -31.11
CA LEU A 408 10.08 -12.76 -31.59
C LEU A 408 11.02 -13.82 -31.01
N CYS A 409 11.56 -14.64 -31.91
CA CYS A 409 12.55 -15.66 -31.60
C CYS A 409 13.80 -15.61 -32.49
N ASP A 410 13.85 -14.62 -33.39
CA ASP A 410 14.91 -14.45 -34.38
C ASP A 410 15.86 -13.30 -34.00
N GLY A 411 16.84 -13.01 -34.86
CA GLY A 411 17.86 -12.00 -34.65
C GLY A 411 17.32 -10.57 -34.42
N ARG A 412 16.03 -10.29 -34.68
CA ARG A 412 15.40 -9.01 -34.32
C ARG A 412 15.49 -8.73 -32.83
N MET A 413 15.54 -9.75 -31.98
CA MET A 413 15.71 -9.58 -30.53
C MET A 413 17.01 -8.86 -30.16
N VAL A 414 18.08 -9.02 -30.94
CA VAL A 414 19.33 -8.26 -30.75
C VAL A 414 19.08 -6.76 -30.92
N THR A 415 18.37 -6.38 -31.99
CA THR A 415 18.01 -4.98 -32.28
C THR A 415 17.11 -4.42 -31.19
N VAL A 416 16.08 -5.16 -30.76
CA VAL A 416 15.17 -4.76 -29.68
C VAL A 416 15.93 -4.43 -28.40
N MET A 417 16.78 -5.36 -27.96
CA MET A 417 17.49 -5.21 -26.69
C MET A 417 18.56 -4.13 -26.74
N TRP A 418 19.26 -3.98 -27.86
CA TRP A 418 20.21 -2.88 -28.02
C TRP A 418 19.52 -1.52 -27.98
N LEU A 419 18.40 -1.34 -28.70
CA LEU A 419 17.59 -0.10 -28.66
C LEU A 419 17.08 0.20 -27.25
N SER A 420 16.69 -0.83 -26.51
CA SER A 420 16.16 -0.70 -25.15
C SER A 420 17.22 -0.22 -24.15
N LEU A 421 18.47 -0.67 -24.30
CA LEU A 421 19.51 -0.55 -23.26
C LEU A 421 20.60 0.47 -23.59
N ALA A 422 20.97 0.65 -24.85
CA ALA A 422 22.20 1.36 -25.22
C ALA A 422 22.24 2.85 -24.84
N TRP A 423 21.10 3.50 -24.64
CA TRP A 423 21.02 4.91 -24.24
C TRP A 423 21.12 5.10 -22.71
N GLN A 424 21.07 4.02 -21.94
CA GLN A 424 21.09 4.09 -20.48
C GLN A 424 22.52 4.30 -19.97
N SER A 425 22.66 4.83 -18.74
CA SER A 425 23.97 5.15 -18.17
C SER A 425 24.81 3.92 -17.81
N ASP A 426 24.15 2.80 -17.49
CA ASP A 426 24.79 1.50 -17.20
C ASP A 426 24.02 0.37 -17.91
N PRO A 427 24.22 0.17 -19.22
CA PRO A 427 23.43 -0.77 -20.00
C PRO A 427 23.54 -2.24 -19.55
N GLU A 428 24.68 -2.67 -18.99
CA GLU A 428 24.85 -4.06 -18.51
C GLU A 428 24.06 -4.31 -17.22
N SER A 429 24.05 -3.35 -16.28
CA SER A 429 23.17 -3.46 -15.11
C SER A 429 21.69 -3.48 -15.53
N GLN A 430 21.31 -2.71 -16.54
CA GLN A 430 19.94 -2.67 -17.04
C GLN A 430 19.54 -3.96 -17.77
N LEU A 431 20.48 -4.60 -18.48
CA LEU A 431 20.28 -5.94 -19.04
C LEU A 431 19.96 -6.95 -17.94
N ARG A 432 20.66 -6.86 -16.80
CA ARG A 432 20.40 -7.70 -15.63
C ARG A 432 18.97 -7.49 -15.12
N HIS A 433 18.62 -6.24 -14.85
CA HIS A 433 17.34 -5.86 -14.23
C HIS A 433 16.10 -6.15 -15.09
N VAL A 434 16.26 -6.24 -16.41
CA VAL A 434 15.16 -6.54 -17.33
C VAL A 434 15.00 -8.04 -17.58
N ARG A 435 15.86 -8.89 -17.00
CA ARG A 435 15.76 -10.35 -17.11
C ARG A 435 15.25 -10.95 -15.80
N VAL A 436 14.43 -12.01 -15.91
CA VAL A 436 13.86 -12.70 -14.73
C VAL A 436 14.94 -13.38 -13.88
N ASP A 437 16.03 -13.83 -14.51
CA ASP A 437 17.12 -14.57 -13.86
C ASP A 437 18.22 -13.67 -13.26
N ASP A 438 18.07 -12.35 -13.36
CA ASP A 438 19.08 -11.36 -12.97
C ASP A 438 20.50 -11.71 -13.49
N SER A 439 20.59 -12.35 -14.66
CA SER A 439 21.87 -12.75 -15.24
C SER A 439 22.23 -11.92 -16.46
N VAL A 440 23.50 -11.98 -16.86
CA VAL A 440 24.02 -11.32 -18.08
C VAL A 440 24.59 -12.36 -19.04
N THR A 441 24.20 -13.62 -18.92
CA THR A 441 24.75 -14.71 -19.73
C THR A 441 23.66 -15.74 -19.99
N GLY A 442 23.81 -16.56 -21.04
CA GLY A 442 22.84 -17.62 -21.31
C GLY A 442 21.47 -17.10 -21.75
N PRO A 443 20.50 -18.01 -21.92
CA PRO A 443 19.14 -17.67 -22.30
C PRO A 443 18.38 -17.03 -21.12
N ALA A 444 17.37 -16.23 -21.42
CA ALA A 444 16.48 -15.67 -20.39
C ALA A 444 15.13 -15.25 -20.92
N VAL A 445 14.22 -15.10 -19.96
CA VAL A 445 12.95 -14.39 -20.12
C VAL A 445 13.18 -12.91 -19.80
N VAL A 446 12.81 -12.04 -20.73
CA VAL A 446 12.88 -10.58 -20.60
C VAL A 446 11.52 -10.06 -20.14
N LEU A 447 11.56 -9.24 -19.10
CA LEU A 447 10.40 -8.61 -18.51
C LEU A 447 9.70 -7.71 -19.53
N SER A 448 8.38 -7.87 -19.60
CA SER A 448 7.47 -7.06 -20.39
C SER A 448 6.14 -6.98 -19.65
N ARG A 449 5.41 -5.88 -19.89
CA ARG A 449 4.16 -5.62 -19.18
C ARG A 449 3.01 -6.52 -19.65
N THR A 450 3.09 -7.02 -20.89
CA THR A 450 2.07 -7.87 -21.51
C THR A 450 2.55 -9.31 -21.57
N GLU A 451 3.04 -9.75 -22.74
CA GLU A 451 3.71 -11.04 -22.87
C GLU A 451 5.22 -10.85 -22.73
N PRO A 452 5.89 -11.73 -21.96
CA PRO A 452 7.34 -11.70 -21.83
C PRO A 452 8.00 -12.03 -23.16
N LEU A 453 9.19 -11.49 -23.37
CA LEU A 453 10.03 -11.82 -24.53
C LEU A 453 11.05 -12.87 -24.11
N THR A 454 11.59 -13.63 -25.07
CA THR A 454 12.65 -14.60 -24.81
C THR A 454 13.93 -14.20 -25.52
N MET A 455 15.06 -14.52 -24.90
CA MET A 455 16.39 -14.35 -25.47
C MET A 455 17.13 -15.67 -25.42
N THR A 456 17.78 -16.03 -26.53
CA THR A 456 18.72 -17.15 -26.56
C THR A 456 20.08 -16.73 -25.97
N ALA A 457 20.92 -17.71 -25.64
CA ALA A 457 22.29 -17.43 -25.19
C ALA A 457 23.10 -16.62 -26.22
N GLY A 458 22.99 -16.99 -27.51
CA GLY A 458 23.68 -16.27 -28.60
C GLY A 458 23.20 -14.83 -28.74
N GLN A 459 21.89 -14.57 -28.59
CA GLN A 459 21.35 -13.21 -28.60
C GLN A 459 21.88 -12.39 -27.42
N THR A 460 21.93 -12.98 -26.22
CA THR A 460 22.52 -12.35 -25.04
C THR A 460 23.97 -11.96 -25.28
N GLU A 461 24.79 -12.86 -25.83
CA GLU A 461 26.22 -12.60 -26.10
C GLU A 461 26.42 -11.48 -27.11
N VAL A 462 25.66 -11.48 -28.21
CA VAL A 462 25.71 -10.41 -29.21
C VAL A 462 25.32 -9.08 -28.58
N VAL A 463 24.22 -9.02 -27.82
CA VAL A 463 23.78 -7.78 -27.16
C VAL A 463 24.87 -7.25 -26.24
N ARG A 464 25.48 -8.10 -25.40
CA ARG A 464 26.56 -7.66 -24.51
C ARG A 464 27.77 -7.15 -25.26
N ALA A 465 28.19 -7.88 -26.29
CA ALA A 465 29.30 -7.45 -27.12
C ALA A 465 29.02 -6.09 -27.78
N LEU A 466 27.76 -5.81 -28.20
CA LEU A 466 27.34 -4.50 -28.71
C LEU A 466 27.37 -3.40 -27.64
N LEU A 467 27.01 -3.70 -26.39
CA LEU A 467 27.04 -2.73 -25.28
C LEU A 467 28.47 -2.31 -24.91
N HIS A 468 29.48 -3.13 -25.23
CA HIS A 468 30.90 -2.78 -25.08
C HIS A 468 31.50 -2.03 -26.28
N GLN A 469 30.77 -1.92 -27.40
CA GLN A 469 31.23 -1.17 -28.57
C GLN A 469 30.98 0.34 -28.42
N PRO A 470 31.72 1.19 -29.15
CA PRO A 470 31.45 2.63 -29.17
C PRO A 470 30.01 2.92 -29.60
N PHE A 471 29.24 3.55 -28.69
CA PHE A 471 27.81 3.82 -28.86
C PHE A 471 27.43 4.40 -30.23
N TYR A 472 28.11 5.48 -30.64
CA TYR A 472 27.81 6.16 -31.91
C TYR A 472 28.08 5.29 -33.14
N GLY A 473 29.07 4.40 -33.07
CA GLY A 473 29.40 3.48 -34.16
C GLY A 473 28.31 2.42 -34.36
N VAL A 474 27.80 1.84 -33.26
CA VAL A 474 26.68 0.90 -33.34
C VAL A 474 25.40 1.60 -33.77
N ALA A 475 25.11 2.78 -33.22
CA ALA A 475 23.93 3.57 -33.60
C ALA A 475 23.89 3.91 -35.10
N ALA A 476 25.04 4.27 -35.69
CA ALA A 476 25.14 4.52 -37.12
C ALA A 476 24.82 3.26 -37.94
N ARG A 477 25.35 2.08 -37.54
CA ARG A 477 25.09 0.80 -38.21
C ARG A 477 23.64 0.35 -38.09
N VAL A 478 23.03 0.49 -36.91
CA VAL A 478 21.60 0.21 -36.70
C VAL A 478 20.74 1.03 -37.65
N LYS A 479 21.06 2.31 -37.82
CA LYS A 479 20.33 3.21 -38.74
C LYS A 479 20.55 2.84 -40.21
N ALA A 480 21.79 2.52 -40.58
CA ALA A 480 22.15 2.16 -41.95
C ALA A 480 21.50 0.84 -42.40
N HIS A 481 21.42 -0.15 -41.50
CA HIS A 481 20.93 -1.49 -41.80
C HIS A 481 19.51 -1.77 -41.27
N TRP A 482 18.74 -0.72 -40.97
CA TRP A 482 17.44 -0.84 -40.29
C TRP A 482 16.49 -1.84 -40.95
N SER A 483 16.29 -1.73 -42.26
CA SER A 483 15.35 -2.60 -43.00
C SER A 483 15.73 -4.08 -42.93
N GLU A 484 17.02 -4.39 -42.88
CA GLU A 484 17.51 -5.76 -42.77
C GLU A 484 17.42 -6.26 -41.32
N LEU A 485 17.85 -5.42 -40.36
CA LEU A 485 17.81 -5.71 -38.91
C LEU A 485 16.39 -5.91 -38.34
N THR A 486 15.37 -5.36 -39.01
CA THR A 486 13.96 -5.57 -38.65
C THR A 486 13.24 -6.55 -39.57
N SER A 487 13.94 -7.19 -40.52
CA SER A 487 13.33 -8.15 -41.43
C SER A 487 12.92 -9.43 -40.68
N PRO A 488 11.73 -9.99 -40.93
CA PRO A 488 11.34 -11.25 -40.32
C PRO A 488 12.33 -12.38 -40.65
N ARG A 489 12.68 -13.19 -39.64
CA ARG A 489 13.60 -14.34 -39.77
C ARG A 489 15.06 -13.99 -40.06
N ILE A 490 15.50 -12.75 -39.84
CA ILE A 490 16.94 -12.47 -39.78
C ILE A 490 17.59 -13.33 -38.69
N SER A 491 18.72 -13.97 -38.97
CA SER A 491 19.43 -14.76 -37.96
C SER A 491 20.22 -13.87 -37.00
N THR A 492 20.40 -14.34 -35.77
CA THR A 492 21.27 -13.64 -34.79
C THR A 492 22.69 -13.41 -35.33
N ALA A 493 23.24 -14.38 -36.08
CA ALA A 493 24.55 -14.24 -36.72
C ALA A 493 24.58 -13.09 -37.75
N ARG A 494 23.54 -12.98 -38.58
CA ARG A 494 23.45 -11.91 -39.58
C ARG A 494 23.28 -10.54 -38.92
N ALA A 495 22.46 -10.45 -37.86
CA ALA A 495 22.33 -9.22 -37.08
C ALA A 495 23.67 -8.78 -36.47
N ALA A 496 24.45 -9.71 -35.90
CA ALA A 496 25.78 -9.45 -35.35
C ALA A 496 26.76 -8.94 -36.43
N GLU A 497 26.76 -9.56 -37.61
CA GLU A 497 27.60 -9.16 -38.75
C GLU A 497 27.31 -7.71 -39.18
N LEU A 498 26.03 -7.37 -39.39
CA LEU A 498 25.59 -6.02 -39.79
C LEU A 498 25.96 -4.96 -38.74
N LEU A 499 26.00 -5.34 -37.46
CA LEU A 499 26.36 -4.45 -36.37
C LEU A 499 27.86 -4.45 -36.03
N GLY A 500 28.66 -5.24 -36.77
CA GLY A 500 30.11 -5.27 -36.68
C GLY A 500 30.65 -5.98 -35.44
N VAL A 501 29.95 -7.02 -34.97
CA VAL A 501 30.35 -7.83 -33.81
C VAL A 501 30.57 -9.28 -34.24
N ARG A 502 31.65 -9.88 -33.72
CA ARG A 502 31.90 -11.33 -33.83
C ARG A 502 31.50 -11.96 -32.49
N ALA A 503 30.41 -12.71 -32.48
CA ALA A 503 29.98 -13.51 -31.34
C ALA A 503 29.50 -14.87 -31.86
N ASP A 504 29.62 -15.91 -31.03
CA ASP A 504 29.14 -17.26 -31.36
C ASP A 504 27.61 -17.28 -31.28
N ALA A 505 26.98 -16.79 -32.35
CA ALA A 505 25.55 -16.85 -32.53
C ALA A 505 25.13 -18.30 -32.75
N GLY A 506 24.80 -19.01 -31.67
CA GLY A 506 24.11 -20.30 -31.72
C GLY A 506 22.78 -20.22 -32.48
N ALA A 507 22.13 -21.36 -32.70
CA ALA A 507 20.85 -21.39 -33.42
C ALA A 507 19.75 -20.61 -32.68
N ASP A 508 18.91 -19.91 -33.44
CA ASP A 508 17.71 -19.23 -32.96
C ASP A 508 16.63 -20.28 -32.62
N ARG A 509 16.72 -20.88 -31.44
CA ARG A 509 15.72 -21.81 -30.89
C ARG A 509 15.17 -21.25 -29.59
N CYS A 510 13.91 -20.83 -29.61
CA CYS A 510 13.11 -20.63 -28.40
C CYS A 510 12.49 -21.96 -28.02
N GLU A 511 12.59 -22.35 -26.75
CA GLU A 511 11.84 -23.47 -26.16
C GLU A 511 10.51 -22.99 -25.59
#